data_AF-A0A388TDS8-F1
#
_entry.id   AF-A0A388TDS8-F1
#
_cell.length_a   1.000
_cell.length_b   1.000
_cell.length_c   1.000
_cell.angle_alpha   90.00
_cell.angle_beta   90.00
_cell.angle_gamma   90.00
#
_symmetry.space_group_name_H-M   'P 1'
#
loop_
_entity.id
_entity.type
_entity.pdbx_description
1 polymer ?
#
loop_
_entity_poly.entity_id
_entity_poly.type
_entity_poly.pdbx_seq_one_letter_code
_entity_poly.pdbx_strand_id
1 'polypeptide(L)'
;MEFNAGGQSHRGKTGFARMVTDYWGMQLKHIPPASPTFNSDVETFHRLVEDEFYSIEQYEDLEDMQRKGYTYMLDFNYLRRNRNKGQQTPWEILRQDYPEADVNALNFPVVLMEDHNLKVIRAFSAMHNPDLSGYLSVAPGGYHLSCLAQFF
;
A
#
# COMPACT_ATOMS: atom_id res chain seq x y z
N MET A 1 -4.91 14.68 -34.72
CA MET A 1 -4.05 13.67 -34.09
C MET A 1 -4.39 13.69 -32.61
N GLU A 2 -5.19 12.75 -32.16
CA GLU A 2 -5.55 12.60 -30.74
C GLU A 2 -4.74 11.45 -30.16
N PHE A 3 -4.01 11.74 -29.08
CA PHE A 3 -3.22 10.74 -28.35
C PHE A 3 -4.19 9.87 -27.54
N ASN A 4 -4.45 8.65 -28.02
CA ASN A 4 -5.21 7.64 -27.30
C ASN A 4 -4.26 6.86 -26.38
N ALA A 5 -4.27 7.17 -25.08
CA ALA A 5 -3.71 6.30 -24.04
C ALA A 5 -4.78 5.28 -23.58
N GLY A 6 -5.36 4.55 -24.53
CA GLY A 6 -6.38 3.52 -24.24
C GLY A 6 -5.73 2.15 -24.13
N GLY A 7 -5.36 1.73 -22.91
CA GLY A 7 -4.94 0.35 -22.65
C GLY A 7 -6.04 -0.64 -23.08
N GLN A 8 -5.66 -1.76 -23.71
CA GLN A 8 -6.63 -2.76 -24.15
C GLN A 8 -7.39 -3.34 -22.95
N SER A 9 -8.72 -3.46 -23.06
CA SER A 9 -9.54 -4.25 -22.14
C SER A 9 -9.08 -5.72 -22.22
N HIS A 10 -8.30 -6.18 -21.25
CA HIS A 10 -7.98 -7.59 -21.13
C HIS A 10 -9.25 -8.38 -20.82
N ARG A 11 -9.58 -9.38 -21.66
CA ARG A 11 -10.65 -10.35 -21.37
C ARG A 11 -10.19 -11.27 -20.24
N GLY A 12 -10.88 -11.23 -19.11
CA GLY A 12 -10.65 -12.09 -17.95
C GLY A 12 -9.92 -11.39 -16.78
N LYS A 13 -9.98 -11.99 -15.59
CA LYS A 13 -9.27 -11.49 -14.40
C LYS A 13 -7.75 -11.61 -14.63
N THR A 14 -7.01 -10.52 -14.45
CA THR A 14 -5.54 -10.54 -14.43
C THR A 14 -5.03 -11.40 -13.27
N GLY A 15 -3.75 -11.81 -13.29
CA GLY A 15 -3.15 -12.56 -12.17
C GLY A 15 -3.27 -11.83 -10.83
N PHE A 16 -3.07 -10.51 -10.84
CA PHE A 16 -3.30 -9.65 -9.69
C PHE A 16 -4.76 -9.66 -9.23
N ALA A 17 -5.72 -9.51 -10.17
CA ALA A 17 -7.15 -9.53 -9.83
C ALA A 17 -7.59 -10.88 -9.25
N ARG A 18 -7.04 -12.00 -9.73
CA ARG A 18 -7.27 -13.33 -9.15
C ARG A 18 -6.70 -13.45 -7.74
N MET A 19 -5.46 -13.00 -7.52
CA MET A 19 -4.85 -13.00 -6.19
C MET A 19 -5.70 -12.19 -5.18
N VAL A 20 -6.13 -10.98 -5.56
CA VAL A 20 -6.95 -10.13 -4.69
C VAL A 20 -8.33 -10.74 -4.41
N THR A 21 -9.01 -11.24 -5.45
CA THR A 21 -10.40 -11.70 -5.31
C THR A 21 -10.52 -13.14 -4.84
N ASP A 22 -9.72 -14.05 -5.37
CA ASP A 22 -9.87 -15.49 -5.17
C ASP A 22 -9.01 -15.98 -3.97
N TYR A 23 -7.82 -15.43 -3.76
CA TYR A 23 -6.94 -15.83 -2.63
C TYR A 23 -7.21 -15.03 -1.36
N TRP A 24 -7.31 -13.70 -1.44
CA TRP A 24 -7.60 -12.85 -0.28
C TRP A 24 -9.08 -12.57 -0.02
N GLY A 25 -9.98 -12.98 -0.94
CA GLY A 25 -11.41 -12.75 -0.78
C GLY A 25 -11.83 -11.28 -0.81
N MET A 26 -10.98 -10.40 -1.35
CA MET A 26 -11.21 -8.95 -1.36
C MET A 26 -11.88 -8.50 -2.66
N GLN A 27 -12.62 -7.39 -2.59
CA GLN A 27 -13.20 -6.78 -3.80
C GLN A 27 -12.22 -5.80 -4.43
N LEU A 28 -11.91 -6.00 -5.71
CA LEU A 28 -11.16 -5.05 -6.50
C LEU A 28 -12.10 -3.94 -7.00
N LYS A 29 -11.84 -2.69 -6.60
CA LYS A 29 -12.60 -1.50 -7.05
C LYS A 29 -11.70 -0.60 -7.88
N HIS A 30 -12.27 -0.04 -8.95
CA HIS A 30 -11.62 0.98 -9.77
C HIS A 30 -12.24 2.34 -9.49
N ILE A 31 -11.42 3.39 -9.55
CA ILE A 31 -11.91 4.77 -9.49
C ILE A 31 -12.78 5.02 -10.72
N PRO A 32 -14.01 5.56 -10.56
CA PRO A 32 -14.85 5.90 -11.69
C PRO A 32 -14.16 6.93 -12.62
N PRO A 33 -14.37 6.85 -13.94
CA PRO A 33 -13.81 7.83 -14.86
C PRO A 33 -14.27 9.25 -14.49
N ALA A 34 -13.38 10.23 -14.72
CA ALA A 34 -13.61 11.64 -14.44
C ALA A 34 -13.97 11.98 -12.97
N SER A 35 -13.51 11.16 -12.01
CA SER A 35 -13.76 11.39 -10.57
C SER A 35 -12.46 11.61 -9.79
N PRO A 36 -11.76 12.76 -9.99
CA PRO A 36 -10.45 13.02 -9.39
C PRO A 36 -10.48 13.11 -7.85
N THR A 37 -11.64 13.45 -7.28
CA THR A 37 -11.82 13.58 -5.83
C THR A 37 -11.59 12.29 -5.05
N PHE A 38 -11.71 11.11 -5.69
CA PHE A 38 -11.40 9.84 -5.03
C PHE A 38 -9.90 9.65 -4.78
N ASN A 39 -9.05 10.48 -5.39
CA ASN A 39 -7.59 10.42 -5.25
C ASN A 39 -7.02 11.61 -4.48
N SER A 40 -7.84 12.59 -4.06
CA SER A 40 -7.36 13.84 -3.44
C SER A 40 -6.60 13.61 -2.15
N ASP A 41 -7.01 12.59 -1.43
CA ASP A 41 -6.44 12.12 -0.18
C ASP A 41 -5.02 11.56 -0.39
N VAL A 42 -4.86 10.66 -1.38
CA VAL A 42 -3.56 10.13 -1.82
C VAL A 42 -2.64 11.25 -2.34
N GLU A 43 -3.18 12.16 -3.14
CA GLU A 43 -2.43 13.30 -3.67
C GLU A 43 -1.95 14.24 -2.55
N THR A 44 -2.79 14.47 -1.54
CA THR A 44 -2.42 15.27 -0.38
C THR A 44 -1.31 14.60 0.42
N PHE A 45 -1.40 13.28 0.63
CA PHE A 45 -0.35 12.52 1.28
C PHE A 45 0.97 12.61 0.53
N HIS A 46 0.98 12.38 -0.78
CA HIS A 46 2.21 12.48 -1.59
C HIS A 46 2.84 13.86 -1.49
N ARG A 47 2.04 14.93 -1.55
CA ARG A 47 2.57 16.29 -1.38
C ARG A 47 3.22 16.49 -0.01
N LEU A 48 2.64 15.95 1.06
CA LEU A 48 3.23 16.03 2.40
C LEU A 48 4.57 15.28 2.47
N VAL A 49 4.66 14.09 1.89
CA VAL A 49 5.92 13.34 1.81
C VAL A 49 6.97 14.14 1.03
N GLU A 50 6.60 14.73 -0.10
CA GLU A 50 7.52 15.54 -0.92
C GLU A 50 8.00 16.79 -0.17
N ASP A 51 7.08 17.54 0.42
CA ASP A 51 7.38 18.81 1.10
C ASP A 51 8.17 18.57 2.40
N GLU A 52 7.84 17.53 3.16
CA GLU A 52 8.36 17.34 4.52
C GLU A 52 9.53 16.36 4.60
N PHE A 53 9.54 15.32 3.76
CA PHE A 53 10.59 14.31 3.78
C PHE A 53 11.60 14.59 2.66
N TYR A 54 11.20 14.55 1.39
CA TYR A 54 12.15 14.63 0.28
C TYR A 54 12.80 16.00 0.10
N SER A 55 12.11 17.08 0.43
CA SER A 55 12.64 18.44 0.26
C SER A 55 13.54 18.91 1.40
N ILE A 56 13.43 18.28 2.57
CA ILE A 56 14.08 18.75 3.81
C ILE A 56 15.14 17.77 4.29
N GLU A 57 14.84 16.47 4.26
CA GLU A 57 15.69 15.44 4.86
C GLU A 57 16.87 15.10 3.93
N GLN A 58 18.08 15.19 4.49
CA GLN A 58 19.29 14.69 3.83
C GLN A 58 19.61 13.29 4.33
N TYR A 59 20.15 12.44 3.47
CA TYR A 59 20.56 11.08 3.82
C TYR A 59 21.96 10.78 3.29
N GLU A 60 22.73 10.05 4.09
CA GLU A 60 24.13 9.74 3.78
C GLU A 60 24.26 8.51 2.88
N ASP A 61 23.37 7.54 3.10
CA ASP A 61 23.30 6.29 2.33
C ASP A 61 21.86 5.74 2.29
N LEU A 62 21.72 4.59 1.63
CA LEU A 62 20.42 3.92 1.45
C LEU A 62 19.83 3.43 2.78
N GLU A 63 20.67 2.94 3.70
CA GLU A 63 20.20 2.42 4.98
C GLU A 63 19.68 3.56 5.87
N ASP A 64 20.39 4.69 5.90
CA ASP A 64 19.96 5.92 6.56
C ASP A 64 18.65 6.45 5.97
N MET A 65 18.53 6.47 4.64
CA MET A 65 17.27 6.83 3.96
C MET A 65 16.11 5.91 4.39
N GLN A 66 16.33 4.59 4.47
CA GLN A 66 15.30 3.63 4.91
C GLN A 66 14.89 3.85 6.37
N ARG A 67 15.86 4.07 7.27
CA ARG A 67 15.59 4.32 8.70
C ARG A 67 14.81 5.61 8.90
N LYS A 68 15.18 6.68 8.20
CA LYS A 68 14.49 7.96 8.21
C LYS A 68 13.10 7.86 7.60
N GLY A 69 12.96 7.17 6.46
CA GLY A 69 11.65 6.92 5.84
C GLY A 69 10.72 6.12 6.73
N TYR A 70 11.24 5.09 7.43
CA TYR A 70 10.46 4.32 8.39
C TYR A 70 10.02 5.16 9.57
N THR A 71 10.92 6.00 10.09
CA THR A 71 10.62 6.93 11.18
C THR A 71 9.56 7.94 10.77
N TYR A 72 9.66 8.50 9.55
CA TYR A 72 8.65 9.40 9.00
C TYR A 72 7.28 8.73 8.88
N MET A 73 7.22 7.48 8.40
CA MET A 73 5.96 6.74 8.33
C MET A 73 5.33 6.49 9.70
N LEU A 74 6.13 6.18 10.72
CA LEU A 74 5.65 6.05 12.10
C LEU A 74 5.15 7.39 12.65
N ASP A 75 5.89 8.46 12.44
CA ASP A 75 5.48 9.80 12.85
C ASP A 75 4.15 10.18 12.19
N PHE A 76 4.05 10.04 10.87
CA PHE A 76 2.84 10.36 10.12
C PHE A 76 1.62 9.56 10.61
N ASN A 77 1.76 8.25 10.81
CA ASN A 77 0.63 7.38 11.12
C ASN A 77 0.18 7.46 12.59
N TYR A 78 1.10 7.67 13.53
CA TYR A 78 0.81 7.54 14.97
C TYR A 78 0.94 8.83 15.77
N LEU A 79 1.75 9.79 15.34
CA LEU A 79 2.08 10.98 16.12
C LEU A 79 1.53 12.27 15.50
N ARG A 80 1.63 12.39 14.18
CA ARG A 80 1.25 13.58 13.43
C ARG A 80 -0.27 13.73 13.38
N ARG A 81 -0.76 14.86 13.88
CA ARG A 81 -2.17 15.23 13.82
C ARG A 81 -2.48 15.95 12.51
N ASN A 82 -3.44 15.42 11.77
CA ASN A 82 -3.84 15.95 10.48
C ASN A 82 -4.96 16.99 10.65
N ARG A 83 -4.63 18.27 10.41
CA ARG A 83 -5.58 19.39 10.58
C ARG A 83 -6.82 19.25 9.69
N ASN A 84 -6.65 18.74 8.46
CA ASN A 84 -7.72 18.45 7.52
C ASN A 84 -8.62 17.27 7.95
N LYS A 85 -8.17 16.44 8.89
CA LYS A 85 -8.90 15.28 9.44
C LYS A 85 -9.22 15.48 10.93
N GLY A 86 -9.60 16.70 11.30
CA GLY A 86 -10.08 16.99 12.66
C GLY A 86 -9.01 16.97 13.75
N GLN A 87 -7.74 17.18 13.41
CA GLN A 87 -6.59 17.11 14.33
C GLN A 87 -6.38 15.71 14.94
N GLN A 88 -6.72 14.68 14.17
CA GLN A 88 -6.54 13.28 14.55
C GLN A 88 -5.39 12.66 13.75
N THR A 89 -4.72 11.66 14.33
CA THR A 89 -3.73 10.84 13.63
C THR A 89 -4.44 9.76 12.80
N PRO A 90 -3.83 9.24 11.72
CA PRO A 90 -4.38 8.10 10.99
C PRO A 90 -4.74 6.92 11.90
N TRP A 91 -3.93 6.64 12.92
CA TRP A 91 -4.23 5.63 13.94
C TRP A 91 -5.48 5.94 14.77
N GLU A 92 -5.64 7.18 15.23
CA GLU A 92 -6.83 7.59 15.99
C GLU A 92 -8.10 7.51 15.14
N ILE A 93 -7.99 7.78 13.84
CA ILE A 93 -9.11 7.65 12.90
C ILE A 93 -9.42 6.17 12.65
N LEU A 94 -8.41 5.34 12.38
CA LEU A 94 -8.57 3.90 12.21
C LEU A 94 -9.30 3.26 13.40
N ARG A 95 -8.91 3.64 14.62
CA ARG A 95 -9.46 3.08 15.85
C ARG A 95 -10.93 3.47 16.09
N GLN A 96 -11.41 4.57 15.50
CA GLN A 96 -12.83 4.93 15.59
C GLN A 96 -13.70 3.94 14.81
N ASP A 97 -13.24 3.58 13.62
CA ASP A 97 -13.99 2.69 12.73
C ASP A 97 -13.73 1.21 13.06
N TYR A 98 -12.53 0.90 13.57
CA TYR A 98 -12.09 -0.44 13.94
C TYR A 98 -11.42 -0.41 15.33
N PRO A 99 -12.21 -0.41 16.42
CA PRO A 99 -11.68 -0.32 17.79
C PRO A 99 -10.73 -1.46 18.18
N GLU A 100 -10.91 -2.62 17.55
CA GLU A 100 -10.13 -3.85 17.77
C GLU A 100 -8.91 -3.96 16.83
N ALA A 101 -8.60 -2.91 16.06
CA ALA A 101 -7.44 -2.91 15.17
C ALA A 101 -6.14 -3.15 15.96
N ASP A 102 -5.25 -3.97 15.40
CA ASP A 102 -3.91 -4.16 15.96
C ASP A 102 -3.16 -2.83 15.97
N VAL A 103 -2.45 -2.53 17.06
CA VAL A 103 -1.67 -1.29 17.20
C VAL A 103 -0.61 -1.14 16.10
N ASN A 104 -0.19 -2.23 15.47
CA ASN A 104 0.76 -2.25 14.37
C ASN A 104 0.09 -2.24 12.99
N ALA A 105 -1.25 -2.09 12.90
CA ALA A 105 -1.96 -2.12 11.63
C ALA A 105 -1.48 -1.06 10.61
N LEU A 106 -0.96 0.07 11.11
CA LEU A 106 -0.37 1.14 10.28
C LEU A 106 1.17 1.18 10.37
N ASN A 107 1.79 0.13 10.91
CA ASN A 107 3.24 0.01 10.98
C ASN A 107 3.76 -0.63 9.68
N PHE A 108 3.96 0.22 8.67
CA PHE A 108 4.38 -0.24 7.35
C PHE A 108 5.90 -0.33 7.28
N PRO A 109 6.47 -1.49 6.88
CA PRO A 109 7.89 -1.58 6.61
C PRO A 109 8.23 -0.75 5.37
N VAL A 110 9.37 -0.05 5.40
CA VAL A 110 9.94 0.52 4.18
C VAL A 110 10.46 -0.62 3.34
N VAL A 111 10.02 -0.71 2.09
CA VAL A 111 10.47 -1.77 1.20
C VAL A 111 11.03 -1.22 -0.09
N LEU A 112 12.21 -1.73 -0.45
CA LEU A 112 12.86 -1.44 -1.72
C LEU A 112 12.27 -2.33 -2.81
N MET A 113 12.08 -1.76 -4.00
CA MET A 113 11.53 -2.51 -5.12
C MET A 113 12.43 -3.69 -5.53
N GLU A 114 13.75 -3.53 -5.36
CA GLU A 114 14.75 -4.59 -5.62
C GLU A 114 14.53 -5.82 -4.73
N ASP A 115 14.17 -5.62 -3.46
CA ASP A 115 13.90 -6.69 -2.51
C ASP A 115 12.58 -7.42 -2.79
N HIS A 116 11.58 -6.67 -3.26
CA HIS A 116 10.25 -7.20 -3.55
C HIS A 116 10.23 -8.06 -4.81
N ASN A 117 10.99 -7.68 -5.84
CA ASN A 117 11.09 -8.46 -7.07
C ASN A 117 11.55 -9.89 -6.78
N LEU A 118 12.47 -10.11 -5.84
CA LEU A 118 12.93 -11.46 -5.49
C LEU A 118 11.83 -12.31 -4.82
N LYS A 119 11.03 -11.74 -3.92
CA LYS A 119 9.94 -12.47 -3.23
C LYS A 119 8.78 -12.77 -4.17
N VAL A 120 8.41 -11.79 -4.99
CA VAL A 120 7.34 -11.91 -5.99
C VAL A 120 7.75 -12.86 -7.11
N ILE A 121 8.98 -12.78 -7.62
CA ILE A 121 9.52 -13.74 -8.59
C ILE A 121 9.56 -15.15 -7.99
N ARG A 122 9.97 -15.31 -6.72
CA ARG A 122 9.93 -16.63 -6.04
C ARG A 122 8.51 -17.16 -5.90
N ALA A 123 7.56 -16.32 -5.52
CA ALA A 123 6.15 -16.70 -5.42
C ALA A 123 5.57 -17.08 -6.80
N PHE A 124 5.88 -16.32 -7.85
CA PHE A 124 5.47 -16.63 -9.22
C PHE A 124 6.13 -17.91 -9.76
N SER A 125 7.41 -18.13 -9.49
CA SER A 125 8.11 -19.38 -9.85
C SER A 125 7.54 -20.59 -9.10
N ALA A 126 7.17 -20.44 -7.82
CA ALA A 126 6.51 -21.49 -7.05
C ALA A 126 5.11 -21.83 -7.58
N MET A 127 4.38 -20.83 -8.10
CA MET A 127 3.08 -21.03 -8.73
C MET A 127 3.15 -21.65 -10.15
N HIS A 128 4.32 -21.64 -10.79
CA HIS A 128 4.52 -22.17 -12.16
C HIS A 128 5.03 -23.62 -12.21
N ASN A 129 5.23 -24.28 -11.06
CA ASN A 129 5.55 -25.70 -10.95
C ASN A 129 4.26 -26.51 -10.64
N PRO A 130 3.57 -27.07 -11.66
CA PRO A 130 2.31 -27.78 -11.48
C PRO A 130 2.45 -29.15 -10.78
N ASP A 131 3.67 -29.63 -10.57
CA ASP A 131 3.99 -30.88 -9.87
C ASP A 131 3.95 -30.75 -8.34
N LEU A 132 3.81 -29.53 -7.80
CA LEU A 132 3.62 -29.26 -6.37
C LEU A 132 2.24 -28.64 -6.09
N SER A 133 1.17 -29.21 -6.66
CA SER A 133 -0.23 -28.92 -6.29
C SER A 133 -0.61 -29.47 -4.90
N GLY A 134 0.29 -29.34 -3.93
CA GLY A 134 0.04 -29.58 -2.51
C GLY A 134 -0.15 -28.25 -1.80
N TYR A 135 -1.40 -27.94 -1.47
CA TYR A 135 -1.87 -26.97 -0.47
C TYR A 135 -0.82 -26.31 0.46
N LEU A 136 -0.97 -24.99 0.63
CA LEU A 136 -0.52 -24.17 1.77
C LEU A 136 0.95 -24.34 2.21
N SER A 137 1.80 -23.39 1.82
CA SER A 137 2.79 -22.86 2.75
C SER A 137 2.32 -21.49 3.23
N VAL A 138 1.78 -21.49 4.44
CA VAL A 138 1.51 -20.30 5.25
C VAL A 138 2.78 -19.45 5.24
N ALA A 139 2.72 -18.26 4.64
CA ALA A 139 3.72 -17.24 4.93
C ALA A 139 3.46 -16.80 6.40
N PRO A 140 4.40 -17.02 7.32
CA PRO A 140 4.25 -16.56 8.69
C PRO A 140 4.44 -15.05 8.68
N GLY A 141 3.34 -14.33 8.90
CA GLY A 141 3.32 -12.87 8.83
C GLY A 141 2.07 -12.42 8.11
N GLY A 142 0.93 -12.50 8.80
CA GLY A 142 -0.32 -11.94 8.32
C GLY A 142 -0.17 -10.42 8.19
N TYR A 143 0.11 -9.94 6.99
CA TYR A 143 -0.17 -8.56 6.65
C TYR A 143 -1.69 -8.49 6.45
N HIS A 144 -2.41 -8.15 7.53
CA HIS A 144 -3.76 -7.63 7.41
C HIS A 144 -3.66 -6.28 6.70
N LEU A 145 -3.58 -6.29 5.37
CA LEU A 145 -3.87 -5.11 4.56
C LEU A 145 -5.39 -4.94 4.57
N SER A 146 -5.90 -4.48 5.71
CA SER A 146 -7.24 -3.92 5.78
C SER A 146 -7.29 -2.75 4.82
N CYS A 147 -8.26 -2.79 3.93
CA CYS A 147 -8.53 -1.75 2.96
C CYS A 147 -8.82 -0.44 3.71
N LEU A 148 -7.82 0.43 3.81
CA LEU A 148 -7.93 1.81 4.30
C LEU A 148 -7.75 2.79 3.14
N ALA A 149 -8.41 2.52 2.01
CA ALA A 149 -8.45 3.44 0.88
C ALA A 149 -9.39 4.65 1.12
N GLN A 150 -9.67 4.99 2.37
CA GLN A 150 -10.55 6.10 2.76
C GLN A 150 -9.97 6.99 3.88
N PHE A 151 -8.70 6.80 4.28
CA PHE A 151 -8.14 7.52 5.43
C PHE A 151 -6.93 8.41 5.17
N PHE A 152 -6.33 8.36 3.99
CA PHE A 152 -5.40 9.40 3.59
C PHE A 152 -6.16 10.63 3.13
#